data_AF-A0A919WB38-F1
#
_entry.id   AF-A0A919WB38-F1
#
_cell.length_a   1.000
_cell.length_b   1.000
_cell.length_c   1.000
_cell.angle_alpha   90.00
_cell.angle_beta   90.00
_cell.angle_gamma   90.00
#
_symmetry.space_group_name_H-M   'P 1'
#
loop_
_entity.id
_entity.type
_entity.pdbx_description
1 polymer ?
#
loop_
_entity_poly.entity_id
_entity_poly.type
_entity_poly.pdbx_seq_one_letter_code
_entity_poly.pdbx_strand_id
1 'polypeptide(L)' 'MRWNNPKLHTPDYRKVWLACDDHRDSLSTFLDLRGFLREVTAFGAIS' A
#
# COMPACT_ATOMS: atom_id res chain seq x y z
N MET A 1 -1.36 -0.46 4.19
CA MET A 1 -1.17 -1.02 2.84
C MET A 1 0.28 -0.84 2.40
N ARG A 2 0.91 -1.84 1.78
CA ARG A 2 2.29 -1.78 1.24
C ARG A 2 2.29 -1.62 -0.29
N TRP A 3 3.25 -0.86 -0.82
CA TRP A 3 3.47 -0.65 -2.26
C TRP A 3 4.97 -0.65 -2.63
N ASN A 4 5.26 -1.01 -3.89
CA ASN A 4 6.53 -0.75 -4.59
C ASN A 4 6.30 -0.32 -6.04
N ASN A 5 6.87 0.83 -6.45
CA ASN A 5 7.06 1.20 -7.85
C ASN A 5 8.51 0.90 -8.28
N PRO A 6 8.72 -0.19 -9.03
CA PRO A 6 10.06 -0.66 -9.39
C PRO A 6 10.79 0.28 -10.34
N LYS A 7 10.12 1.28 -10.93
CA LYS A 7 10.80 2.32 -11.74
C LYS A 7 11.57 3.34 -10.90
N LEU A 8 11.24 3.47 -9.61
CA LEU A 8 11.80 4.51 -8.72
C LEU A 8 12.47 3.91 -7.48
N HIS A 9 12.13 2.68 -7.11
CA HIS A 9 12.51 2.09 -5.84
C HIS A 9 13.07 0.69 -6.00
N THR A 10 14.07 0.35 -5.18
CA THR A 10 14.57 -1.02 -5.06
C THR A 10 13.49 -1.93 -4.47
N PRO A 11 13.54 -3.25 -4.72
CA PRO A 11 12.54 -4.19 -4.23
C PRO A 11 12.36 -4.17 -2.71
N ASP A 12 13.41 -3.80 -1.97
CA ASP A 12 13.44 -3.74 -0.50
C ASP A 12 12.73 -2.50 0.05
N TYR A 13 12.58 -1.43 -0.75
CA TYR A 13 11.90 -0.22 -0.31
C TYR A 13 10.39 -0.35 -0.52
N ARG A 14 9.64 -0.38 0.60
CA ARG A 14 8.18 -0.44 0.63
C ARG A 14 7.64 0.79 1.33
N LYS A 15 6.76 1.55 0.67
CA LYS A 15 6.02 2.64 1.34
C LYS A 15 4.80 2.05 2.06
N VAL A 16 4.54 2.54 3.27
CA VAL A 16 3.31 2.25 4.03
C VAL A 16 2.33 3.40 3.84
N TRP A 17 1.10 3.06 3.47
CA TRP A 17 -0.03 3.99 3.44
C TRP A 17 -1.06 3.56 4.49
N LEU A 18 -1.54 4.52 5.27
CA LEU A 18 -2.57 4.34 6.29
C LEU A 18 -3.92 4.83 5.75
N ALA A 19 -4.99 4.16 6.17
CA ALA A 19 -6.37 4.58 5.93
C ALA A 19 -7.20 4.16 7.15
N CYS A 20 -8.18 4.99 7.52
CA CYS A 20 -9.29 4.56 8.36
C CYS A 20 -10.30 3.74 7.54
N ASP A 21 -11.29 3.17 8.21
CA ASP A 21 -12.29 2.30 7.57
C ASP A 21 -13.01 3.00 6.42
N ASP A 22 -13.45 4.25 6.61
CA ASP A 22 -14.14 5.04 5.58
C ASP A 22 -13.31 5.25 4.32
N HIS A 23 -11.99 5.31 4.44
CA HIS A 23 -11.08 5.60 3.32
C HIS A 23 -10.38 4.36 2.76
N ARG A 24 -10.57 3.20 3.39
CA ARG A 24 -9.86 1.96 3.04
C ARG A 24 -10.12 1.56 1.59
N ASP A 25 -11.38 1.46 1.20
CA ASP A 25 -11.75 0.91 -0.11
C ASP A 25 -11.34 1.83 -1.27
N SER A 26 -11.52 3.15 -1.07
CA SER A 26 -11.08 4.17 -2.02
C SER A 26 -9.56 4.13 -2.24
N LEU A 27 -8.77 4.03 -1.16
CA LEU A 27 -7.31 3.98 -1.27
C LEU A 27 -6.84 2.65 -1.90
N SER A 28 -7.42 1.52 -1.51
CA SER A 28 -7.10 0.21 -2.10
C SER A 28 -7.35 0.22 -3.61
N THR A 29 -8.50 0.71 -4.04
CA THR A 29 -8.86 0.81 -5.47
C THR A 29 -7.89 1.72 -6.22
N PHE A 30 -7.55 2.88 -5.65
CA PHE A 30 -6.59 3.82 -6.26
C PHE A 30 -5.21 3.19 -6.49
N LEU A 31 -4.73 2.38 -5.54
CA LEU A 31 -3.43 1.71 -5.61
C LEU A 31 -3.49 0.50 -6.56
N ASP A 32 -4.55 -0.28 -6.52
CA ASP A 32 -4.72 -1.47 -7.36
C ASP A 32 -4.75 -1.11 -8.86
N LEU A 33 -5.53 -0.10 -9.23
CA LEU A 33 -5.62 0.40 -10.61
C LEU A 33 -4.28 0.83 -11.21
N ARG A 34 -3.28 1.13 -10.37
CA ARG A 34 -1.92 1.53 -10.79
C ARG A 34 -0.91 0.38 -10.68
N GLY A 35 -1.34 -0.82 -10.31
CA GLY A 35 -0.46 -1.96 -10.02
C GLY A 35 0.43 -1.72 -8.80
N PHE A 36 0.00 -0.83 -7.90
CA PHE A 36 0.78 -0.38 -6.76
C PHE A 36 0.49 -1.20 -5.51
N LEU A 37 -0.71 -1.73 -5.37
CA LEU A 37 -1.08 -2.50 -4.18
C LEU A 37 -0.28 -3.80 -4.09
N ARG A 38 0.41 -4.03 -2.96
CA ARG A 38 1.14 -5.28 -2.69
C ARG A 38 0.50 -6.08 -1.56
N GLU A 39 0.12 -5.40 -0.49
CA GLU A 39 -0.40 -6.04 0.72
C GLU A 39 -1.27 -5.07 1.51
N VAL A 40 -2.32 -5.59 2.14
CA VAL A 40 -3.13 -4.87 3.13
C VAL A 40 -2.97 -5.57 4.47
N THR A 41 -2.56 -4.83 5.50
CA THR A 41 -2.39 -5.33 6.86
C THR A 41 -3.09 -4.38 7.83
N ALA A 42 -3.47 -4.89 9.01
CA ALA A 42 -3.95 -4.07 10.10
C ALA A 42 -2.85 -3.12 10.60
N PHE A 43 -3.26 -1.98 11.18
CA PHE A 43 -2.33 -1.05 11.79
C PHE A 43 -1.59 -1.74 12.96
N GLY A 44 -0.26 -1.57 13.01
CA GLY A 44 0.59 -2.21 14.02
C GLY A 44 0.99 -3.66 13.74
N ALA A 45 0.44 -4.31 12.71
CA ALA A 45 0.83 -5.67 12.32
C ALA A 45 2.16 -5.73 11.53
N ILE A 46 2.72 -4.57 11.16
CA ILE A 46 4.02 -4.46 10.49
C ILE A 46 5.07 -4.21 11.58
N SER A 47 5.84 -5.26 11.92
CA SER A 47 7.09 -5.14 12.70
C SER A 47 8.23 -4.61 11.85
#